data_AF-A0A943L7T5-F1
#
_entry.id   AF-A0A943L7T5-F1
#
_cell.length_a   1.000
_cell.length_b   1.000
_cell.length_c   1.000
_cell.angle_alpha   90.00
_cell.angle_beta   90.00
_cell.angle_gamma   90.00
#
_symmetry.space_group_name_H-M   'P 1'
#
loop_
_entity.id
_entity.type
_entity.pdbx_description
1 polymer ?
#
loop_
_entity_poly.entity_id
_entity_poly.type
_entity_poly.pdbx_seq_one_letter_code
_entity_poly.pdbx_strand_id
1 'polypeptide(L)'
;MSNLKDFNWTGFWNDVDYAFESYIGKPVTDEDIKVAEANLGYTLPAAYIELLKNHNGGVVKKNCFINDDDDCVYVTGIYGIDRDKKYSLLGEMGNEFWISK
;
A
#
# COMPACT_ATOMS: atom_id res chain seq x y z
N MET A 1 8.00 3.66 17.85
CA MET A 1 6.87 2.82 18.32
C MET A 1 6.46 1.95 17.15
N SER A 2 6.29 0.64 17.32
CA SER A 2 5.71 -0.19 16.26
C SER A 2 4.20 -0.12 16.34
N ASN A 3 3.56 0.24 15.23
CA ASN A 3 2.13 0.52 15.13
C ASN A 3 1.33 -0.76 14.84
N LEU A 4 1.94 -1.75 14.19
CA LEU A 4 1.29 -2.96 13.70
C LEU A 4 1.93 -4.26 14.21
N LYS A 5 2.83 -4.21 15.21
CA LYS A 5 3.48 -5.42 15.77
C LYS A 5 2.52 -6.52 16.22
N ASP A 6 1.36 -6.13 16.73
CA ASP A 6 0.37 -7.07 17.27
C ASP A 6 -0.79 -7.31 16.27
N PHE A 7 -0.69 -6.77 15.05
CA PHE A 7 -1.69 -6.97 14.01
C PHE A 7 -1.61 -8.41 13.46
N ASN A 8 -2.76 -9.08 13.38
CA ASN A 8 -2.84 -10.41 12.78
C ASN A 8 -2.98 -10.31 11.26
N TRP A 9 -1.88 -10.55 10.55
CA TRP A 9 -1.83 -10.56 9.09
C TRP A 9 -2.51 -11.79 8.46
N THR A 10 -2.82 -12.83 9.25
CA THR A 10 -3.41 -14.08 8.74
C THR A 10 -4.77 -13.81 8.11
N GLY A 11 -4.87 -13.99 6.79
CA GLY A 11 -6.10 -13.76 6.04
C GLY A 11 -6.47 -12.29 5.84
N PHE A 12 -5.54 -11.35 6.10
CA PHE A 12 -5.75 -9.93 5.81
C PHE A 12 -5.70 -9.66 4.30
N TRP A 13 -4.67 -10.16 3.62
CA TRP A 13 -4.49 -10.03 2.17
C TRP A 13 -5.29 -11.06 1.38
N ASN A 14 -5.64 -10.70 0.16
CA ASN A 14 -6.27 -11.57 -0.83
C ASN A 14 -5.40 -11.57 -2.10
N ASP A 15 -4.36 -12.39 -2.06
CA ASP A 15 -3.34 -12.49 -3.11
C ASP A 15 -3.83 -13.34 -4.28
N VAL A 16 -4.65 -12.72 -5.13
CA VAL A 16 -5.15 -13.26 -6.40
C VAL A 16 -4.39 -12.66 -7.58
N ASP A 17 -4.45 -13.29 -8.75
CA ASP A 17 -3.70 -12.86 -9.95
C ASP A 17 -3.87 -11.38 -10.28
N TYR A 18 -5.11 -10.87 -10.23
CA TYR A 18 -5.41 -9.45 -10.44
C TYR A 18 -4.68 -8.52 -9.44
N ALA A 19 -4.53 -8.97 -8.19
CA ALA A 19 -3.80 -8.23 -7.17
C ALA A 19 -2.30 -8.16 -7.53
N PHE A 20 -1.71 -9.27 -7.98
CA PHE A 20 -0.31 -9.32 -8.43
C PHE A 20 -0.05 -8.45 -9.65
N GLU A 21 -0.99 -8.41 -10.59
CA GLU A 21 -0.87 -7.56 -11.77
C GLU A 21 -0.91 -6.08 -11.39
N SER A 22 -1.91 -5.69 -10.58
CA SER A 22 -2.27 -4.28 -10.41
C SER A 22 -1.70 -3.62 -9.15
N TYR A 23 -1.58 -4.31 -8.02
CA TYR A 23 -1.33 -3.69 -6.71
C TYR A 23 -0.07 -4.20 -6.01
N ILE A 24 0.21 -5.50 -6.07
CA ILE A 24 1.29 -6.13 -5.29
C ILE A 24 2.63 -5.90 -5.97
N GLY A 25 3.44 -5.04 -5.36
CA GLY A 25 4.82 -4.79 -5.74
C GLY A 25 5.78 -5.86 -5.23
N LYS A 26 7.03 -5.78 -5.69
CA LYS A 26 8.14 -6.60 -5.19
C LYS A 26 8.34 -6.37 -3.69
N PRO A 27 8.77 -7.38 -2.91
CA PRO A 27 9.14 -7.20 -1.51
C PRO A 27 10.15 -6.06 -1.33
N VAL A 28 9.97 -5.23 -0.31
CA VAL A 28 10.82 -4.06 -0.07
C VAL A 28 11.87 -4.34 1.00
N THR A 29 13.02 -3.69 0.84
CA THR A 29 14.08 -3.61 1.84
C THR A 29 14.08 -2.24 2.53
N ASP A 30 14.84 -2.12 3.62
CA ASP A 30 15.06 -0.81 4.26
C ASP A 30 15.71 0.21 3.33
N GLU A 31 16.53 -0.26 2.37
CA GLU A 31 17.15 0.62 1.39
C GLU A 31 16.13 1.13 0.36
N ASP A 32 15.21 0.27 -0.10
CA ASP A 32 14.13 0.69 -1.00
C ASP A 32 13.24 1.77 -0.35
N ILE A 33 12.96 1.63 0.95
CA ILE A 33 12.20 2.62 1.73
C ILE A 33 12.96 3.96 1.81
N LYS A 34 14.26 3.95 2.14
CA LYS A 34 15.07 5.17 2.17
C LYS A 34 15.14 5.86 0.82
N VAL A 35 15.31 5.08 -0.25
CA VAL A 35 15.29 5.59 -1.62
C VAL A 35 13.93 6.19 -1.94
N ALA A 36 12.83 5.55 -1.55
CA ALA A 36 11.49 6.10 -1.73
C ALA A 36 11.31 7.44 -1.00
N GLU A 37 11.66 7.52 0.28
CA GLU A 37 11.59 8.76 1.08
C GLU A 37 12.46 9.88 0.49
N ALA A 38 13.66 9.55 0.01
CA ALA A 38 14.54 10.52 -0.65
C ALA A 38 13.96 11.04 -1.97
N ASN A 39 13.31 10.19 -2.76
CA ASN A 39 12.62 10.60 -3.99
C ASN A 39 11.40 11.47 -3.69
N LEU A 40 10.66 11.14 -2.64
CA LEU A 40 9.42 11.83 -2.26
C LEU A 40 9.67 13.15 -1.51
N GLY A 41 10.85 13.29 -0.89
CA GLY A 41 11.20 14.46 -0.09
C GLY A 41 10.57 14.48 1.32
N TYR A 42 10.01 13.36 1.77
CA TYR A 42 9.42 13.23 3.10
C TYR A 42 9.55 11.80 3.64
N THR A 43 9.48 11.67 4.96
CA THR A 43 9.49 10.37 5.65
C THR A 43 8.11 9.72 5.58
N LEU A 44 8.06 8.44 5.22
CA LEU A 44 6.82 7.68 5.21
C LEU A 44 6.32 7.43 6.64
N PRO A 45 5.00 7.37 6.87
CA PRO A 45 4.47 7.00 8.17
C PRO A 45 4.97 5.63 8.62
N ALA A 46 5.34 5.49 9.89
CA ALA A 46 5.89 4.24 10.43
C ALA A 46 4.93 3.04 10.23
N ALA A 47 3.63 3.23 10.40
CA ALA A 47 2.63 2.18 10.13
C ALA A 47 2.60 1.75 8.66
N TYR A 48 2.82 2.68 7.72
CA TYR A 48 2.88 2.35 6.29
C TYR A 48 4.17 1.60 5.96
N ILE A 49 5.31 1.96 6.56
CA ILE A 49 6.55 1.20 6.43
C ILE A 49 6.37 -0.24 6.95
N GLU A 50 5.71 -0.42 8.10
CA GLU A 50 5.40 -1.74 8.65
C GLU A 50 4.51 -2.55 7.71
N LEU A 51 3.51 -1.92 7.08
CA LEU A 51 2.67 -2.53 6.06
C LEU A 51 3.48 -2.93 4.82
N LEU A 52 4.31 -2.03 4.27
CA LEU A 52 5.14 -2.29 3.09
C LEU A 52 6.09 -3.48 3.30
N LYS A 53 6.70 -3.57 4.49
CA LYS A 53 7.58 -4.69 4.87
C LYS A 53 6.85 -6.02 4.99
N ASN A 54 5.58 -5.99 5.38
CA ASN A 54 4.74 -7.18 5.36
C ASN A 54 4.33 -7.54 3.94
N HIS A 55 3.91 -6.55 3.16
CA HIS A 55 3.32 -6.71 1.82
C HIS A 55 3.32 -5.36 1.07
N ASN A 56 4.02 -5.26 -0.06
CA ASN A 56 4.22 -4.01 -0.80
C ASN A 56 3.02 -3.65 -1.70
N GLY A 57 1.87 -3.38 -1.07
CA GLY A 57 0.60 -3.16 -1.75
C GLY A 57 -0.13 -4.47 -2.06
N GLY A 58 -1.44 -4.41 -2.25
CA GLY A 58 -2.28 -5.57 -2.46
C GLY A 58 -3.76 -5.26 -2.29
N VAL A 59 -4.61 -6.28 -2.32
CA VAL A 59 -6.04 -6.15 -2.05
C VAL A 59 -6.39 -6.87 -0.76
N VAL A 60 -7.30 -6.29 0.02
CA VAL A 60 -7.69 -6.85 1.32
C VAL A 60 -8.81 -7.89 1.15
N LYS A 61 -8.78 -8.96 1.93
CA LYS A 61 -9.78 -10.04 1.87
C LYS A 61 -11.16 -9.59 2.33
N LYS A 62 -11.21 -8.74 3.36
CA LYS A 62 -12.42 -8.06 3.82
C LYS A 62 -12.36 -6.62 3.33
N ASN A 63 -12.95 -6.37 2.16
CA ASN A 63 -12.85 -5.08 1.48
C ASN A 63 -14.11 -4.22 1.57
N CYS A 64 -15.21 -4.74 2.09
CA CYS A 64 -16.47 -4.02 2.30
C CYS A 64 -16.59 -3.54 3.74
N PHE A 65 -16.74 -2.23 3.93
CA PHE A 65 -16.94 -1.59 5.22
C PHE A 65 -18.27 -0.87 5.21
N ILE A 66 -19.14 -1.21 6.16
CA ILE A 66 -20.47 -0.61 6.26
C ILE A 66 -20.36 0.74 6.97
N ASN A 67 -20.90 1.80 6.37
CA ASN A 67 -20.98 3.13 6.98
C ASN A 67 -22.24 3.28 7.84
N ASP A 68 -22.46 4.47 8.40
CA ASP A 68 -23.62 4.75 9.27
C ASP A 68 -24.97 4.71 8.53
N ASP A 69 -24.96 4.72 7.19
CA ASP A 69 -26.13 4.66 6.31
C ASP A 69 -26.40 3.24 5.77
N ASP A 70 -25.76 2.21 6.33
CA ASP A 70 -25.79 0.81 5.87
C ASP A 70 -25.21 0.57 4.45
N ASP A 71 -24.51 1.55 3.88
CA ASP A 71 -23.85 1.42 2.59
C ASP A 71 -22.47 0.79 2.71
N CYS A 72 -22.14 -0.08 1.75
CA CYS A 72 -20.82 -0.67 1.66
C CYS A 72 -19.82 0.26 0.95
N VAL A 73 -18.81 0.71 1.70
CA VAL A 73 -17.61 1.37 1.18
C VAL A 73 -16.56 0.32 0.88
N TYR A 74 -16.14 0.24 -0.39
CA TYR A 74 -15.15 -0.74 -0.84
C TYR A 74 -13.73 -0.17 -0.82
N VAL A 75 -12.81 -0.89 -0.17
CA VAL A 75 -11.37 -0.71 -0.36
C VAL A 75 -10.92 -1.60 -1.51
N THR A 76 -10.78 -1.02 -2.70
CA THR A 76 -10.43 -1.76 -3.92
C THR A 76 -9.01 -2.31 -3.90
N GLY A 77 -8.10 -1.63 -3.23
CA GLY A 77 -6.72 -2.04 -3.02
C GLY A 77 -5.92 -1.00 -2.26
N ILE A 78 -4.74 -1.41 -1.82
CA ILE A 78 -3.74 -0.58 -1.17
C ILE A 78 -2.52 -0.60 -2.07
N TYR A 79 -2.03 0.58 -2.47
CA TYR A 79 -0.84 0.69 -3.29
C TYR A 79 0.43 0.81 -2.43
N GLY A 80 1.49 0.16 -2.90
CA GLY A 80 2.81 0.20 -2.30
C GLY A 80 3.70 1.31 -2.89
N ILE A 81 5.01 1.05 -2.93
CA ILE A 81 6.04 1.96 -3.46
C ILE A 81 6.73 1.45 -4.74
N ASP A 82 6.28 0.32 -5.30
CA ASP A 82 6.92 -0.28 -6.48
C ASP A 82 6.69 0.55 -7.75
N ARG A 83 7.77 1.04 -8.37
CA ARG A 83 7.75 1.84 -9.61
C ARG A 83 7.05 1.16 -10.78
N ASP A 84 7.03 -0.18 -10.81
CA ASP A 84 6.39 -0.96 -11.87
C ASP A 84 4.86 -1.01 -11.73
N LYS A 85 4.31 -0.53 -10.61
CA LYS A 85 2.87 -0.44 -10.39
C LYS A 85 2.37 0.97 -10.69
N LYS A 86 1.53 1.10 -11.72
CA LYS A 86 1.08 2.38 -12.29
C LYS A 86 0.65 3.42 -11.24
N TYR A 87 -0.10 3.02 -10.23
CA TYR A 87 -0.64 3.92 -9.20
C TYR A 87 0.05 3.78 -7.83
N SER A 88 1.20 3.10 -7.77
CA SER A 88 2.02 3.13 -6.56
C SER A 88 2.55 4.53 -6.31
N LEU A 89 3.05 4.75 -5.10
CA LEU A 89 3.56 6.05 -4.71
C LEU A 89 4.69 6.56 -5.61
N LEU A 90 5.50 5.66 -6.18
CA LEU A 90 6.57 5.95 -7.13
C LEU A 90 6.24 5.58 -8.59
N GLY A 91 4.98 5.20 -8.87
CA GLY A 91 4.52 4.81 -10.19
C GLY A 91 4.27 6.01 -11.10
N GLU A 92 3.96 5.71 -12.37
CA GLU A 92 3.62 6.70 -13.41
C GLU A 92 2.52 7.69 -12.96
N MET A 93 1.47 7.18 -12.32
CA MET A 93 0.36 7.93 -11.73
C MET A 93 0.46 7.92 -10.20
N GLY A 94 1.68 8.11 -9.68
CA GLY A 94 2.01 8.12 -8.26
C GLY A 94 1.93 9.50 -7.60
N ASN A 95 2.69 9.70 -6.52
CA ASN A 95 2.60 10.88 -5.66
C ASN A 95 2.60 12.20 -6.45
N GLU A 96 3.59 12.40 -7.31
CA GLU A 96 3.77 13.64 -8.07
C GLU A 96 2.57 13.94 -8.98
N PHE A 97 2.00 12.94 -9.64
CA PHE A 97 0.83 13.11 -10.53
C PHE A 97 -0.40 13.66 -9.78
N TRP A 98 -0.65 13.19 -8.56
CA TRP A 98 -1.85 13.56 -7.79
C TRP A 98 -1.72 14.88 -7.05
N ILE A 99 -0.50 15.31 -6.72
CA ILE A 99 -0.26 16.54 -5.95
C ILE A 99 0.21 17.71 -6.82
N SER A 100 0.75 17.45 -8.02
CA SER A 100 1.08 18.50 -8.98
C SER A 100 -0.21 19.08 -9.59
N LYS A 101 -0.22 20.40 -9.76
CA LYS A 101 -1.30 21.16 -10.38
C LYS A 101 -0.89 21.66 -11.75
#